data_AF-A0A5K0ZK54-F1
#
_entry.id   AF-A0A5K0ZK54-F1
#
_cell.length_a   1.000
_cell.length_b   1.000
_cell.length_c   1.000
_cell.angle_alpha   90.00
_cell.angle_beta   90.00
_cell.angle_gamma   90.00
#
_symmetry.space_group_name_H-M   'P 1'
#
loop_
_entity.id
_entity.type
_entity.pdbx_description
1 polymer ?
#
loop_
_entity_poly.entity_id
_entity_poly.type
_entity_poly.pdbx_seq_one_letter_code
_entity_poly.pdbx_strand_id
1 'polypeptide(L)' 'LLVTFHNKCLVPFVGYCEEGGRLILLYENMSGGDLRQLLS' A
#
# COMPACT_ATOMS: atom_id res chain seq x y z
N LEU A 1 0.51 -13.95 -1.25
CA LEU A 1 1.86 -13.71 -1.84
C LEU A 1 2.37 -12.27 -1.66
N LEU A 2 1.52 -11.23 -1.69
CA LEU A 2 1.95 -9.83 -1.49
C LEU A 2 2.51 -9.52 -0.08
N VAL A 3 2.12 -10.30 0.94
CA VAL A 3 2.44 -10.04 2.36
C VAL A 3 3.90 -10.33 2.71
N THR A 4 4.64 -11.07 1.87
CA THR A 4 5.99 -11.56 2.18
C THR A 4 7.13 -10.75 1.58
N PHE A 5 6.84 -9.70 0.80
CA PHE A 5 7.88 -8.95 0.08
C PHE A 5 8.18 -7.60 0.77
N HIS A 6 9.14 -7.62 1.69
CA HIS A 6 9.64 -6.41 2.34
C HIS A 6 10.78 -5.80 1.52
N ASN A 7 10.50 -4.77 0.72
CA ASN A 7 11.49 -3.97 0.01
C ASN A 7 11.36 -2.49 0.40
N LYS A 8 12.48 -1.80 0.62
CA LYS A 8 12.51 -0.40 1.07
C LYS A 8 11.88 0.62 0.10
N CYS A 9 11.69 0.25 -1.16
CA CYS A 9 11.10 1.13 -2.19
C CYS A 9 9.62 0.83 -2.46
N LEU A 10 9.03 -0.15 -1.76
CA LEU A 10 7.62 -0.49 -1.89
C LEU A 10 6.91 -0.16 -0.59
N VAL A 11 5.66 0.31 -0.71
CA VAL A 11 4.82 0.53 0.46
C VAL A 11 4.55 -0.81 1.16
N PRO A 12 4.78 -0.91 2.47
CA PRO A 12 4.48 -2.14 3.20
C PRO A 12 2.99 -2.48 3.12
N PHE A 13 2.71 -3.71 2.70
CA PHE A 13 1.35 -4.25 2.61
C PHE A 13 1.03 -5.06 3.87
N VAL A 14 -0.06 -4.72 4.53
CA VAL A 14 -0.48 -5.34 5.80
C VAL A 14 -1.44 -6.50 5.54
N GLY A 15 -2.37 -6.35 4.61
CA GLY A 15 -3.37 -7.38 4.32
C GLY A 15 -4.54 -6.87 3.49
N TYR A 16 -5.54 -7.72 3.30
CA TYR A 16 -6.76 -7.36 2.59
C TYR A 16 -7.99 -7.98 3.27
N CYS A 17 -9.15 -7.35 3.04
CA CYS A 17 -10.45 -7.90 3.36
C CYS A 17 -11.26 -7.98 2.07
N GLU A 18 -11.88 -9.14 1.82
CA GLU A 18 -12.78 -9.33 0.71
C GLU A 18 -14.13 -9.83 1.24
N GLU A 19 -15.17 -9.01 1.11
CA GLU A 19 -16.51 -9.35 1.57
C GLU A 19 -17.57 -8.74 0.66
N GLY A 20 -18.51 -9.58 0.21
CA GLY A 20 -19.64 -9.14 -0.63
C GLY A 20 -19.20 -8.51 -1.97
N GLY A 21 -18.12 -9.00 -2.57
CA GLY A 21 -17.57 -8.47 -3.82
C GLY A 21 -16.83 -7.14 -3.70
N ARG A 22 -16.57 -6.67 -2.47
CA ARG A 22 -15.73 -5.51 -2.20
C ARG A 22 -14.37 -5.95 -1.68
N LEU A 23 -13.32 -5.35 -2.22
CA LEU A 23 -11.94 -5.56 -1.82
C LEU A 23 -11.40 -4.31 -1.12
N ILE A 24 -10.93 -4.48 0.11
CA ILE A 24 -10.23 -3.45 0.89
C ILE A 24 -8.77 -3.88 1.03
N LEU A 25 -7.86 -2.95 0.76
CA LEU A 25 -6.42 -3.15 0.92
C LEU A 25 -5.93 -2.33 2.11
N LEU A 26 -5.19 -2.99 3.01
CA LEU A 26 -4.53 -2.36 4.14
C LEU A 26 -3.03 -2.29 3.82
N TYR A 27 -2.50 -1.08 3.80
CA TYR A 27 -1.08 -0.77 3.58
C TYR A 27 -0.68 0.42 4.45
N GLU A 28 0.62 0.58 4.69
CA GLU A 28 1.12 1.71 5.48
C GLU A 28 0.86 3.06 4.79
N ASN A 29 0.45 4.06 5.57
CA ASN A 29 0.19 5.39 5.05
C ASN A 29 1.50 6.10 4.69
N MET A 30 1.64 6.50 3.43
CA MET A 30 2.75 7.31 2.94
C MET A 30 2.41 8.79 3.12
N SER A 31 2.68 9.34 4.31
CA SER A 31 2.32 10.73 4.66
C SER A 31 2.96 11.80 3.78
N GLY A 32 4.05 11.47 3.07
CA GLY A 32 4.70 12.35 2.10
C GLY A 32 3.93 12.53 0.78
N GLY A 33 2.84 11.78 0.59
CA GLY A 33 2.01 11.88 -0.61
C GLY A 33 2.71 11.34 -1.86
N ASP A 34 2.24 11.78 -3.03
CA ASP A 34 2.79 11.37 -4.31
C ASP A 34 4.14 12.06 -4.61
N LEU A 35 5.12 11.27 -5.05
CA LEU A 35 6.48 11.77 -5.30
C LEU A 35 6.52 12.78 -6.45
N ARG A 36 5.67 12.61 -7.48
CA ARG A 36 5.61 13.56 -8.59
C ARG A 36 5.05 14.90 -8.12
N GLN A 37 4.04 14.91 -7.26
CA GLN A 37 3.53 16.14 -6.66
C GLN A 37 4.59 16.88 -5.82
N LEU A 38 5.46 16.15 -5.11
CA LEU A 38 6.51 16.77 -4.28
C LEU A 38 7.70 17.33 -5.09
N LEU A 39 7.97 16.76 -6.26
CA LEU A 39 9.16 17.08 -7.07
C LEU A 39 8.86 17.88 -8.36
N SER A 40 7.59 18.23 -8.62
CA SER A 40 7.19 19.10 -9.72
C SER A 40 7.21 20.57 -9.30
#